data_AF-A0A7Y2BDN0-F1
#
_entry.id   AF-A0A7Y2BDN0-F1
#
_cell.length_a   1.000
_cell.length_b   1.000
_cell.length_c   1.000
_cell.angle_alpha   90.00
_cell.angle_beta   90.00
_cell.angle_gamma   90.00
#
_symmetry.space_group_name_H-M   'P 1'
#
loop_
_entity.id
_entity.type
_entity.pdbx_description
1 polymer ?
#
loop_
_entity_poly.entity_id
_entity_poly.type
_entity_poly.pdbx_seq_one_letter_code
_entity_poly.pdbx_strand_id
1 'polypeptide(L)'
;MKKLIVTILICSLGTGLSIAQGVDNNLGTANNGSFTGGFTWIGDSGGFHLSLDNNEVQSRFGTAANTLFLNYWGGDIDLLGSSNMTGDLKVDGSGLFYDNSSDRVGIGESLPDSKLHVTATTPEVLKLESNSQTTLDFYTGSTLQYRIRKLGSGTGDFQFRNENSSYTNWIQNFSMAMTLSPTGYLGIGSGTDAIADTRLHVTGDNDESLYDFEVEDNQFAFMQFDASLQSGIAFRNGSTTNANAWYRGNGNAGLIFNTVSSGATIHLFIEDDTGNVGVGDETPDAIFDVEGDTDGCNFGSRTGGGHGYVNTQKPVGSTNTVVQRWRDGIATQVTINNDADTYQMEVFGSALASGGTWTNSDAKLKENINTLGEGTLDKVLKLNPTSYTFKRSPEYGFLRLSEEPQIGFIAQELEQEFPQIVNTTIQTDADGETVVDHELKSVNYEALVPVLTKAIQEQQALIQQQQTLIESLDARLKALEK
;
A
#
# COMPACT_ATOMS: atom_id res chain seq x y z
N MET A 1 -117.65 34.60 73.36
CA MET A 1 -118.73 35.31 72.65
C MET A 1 -118.10 36.05 71.47
N LYS A 2 -118.66 35.92 70.25
CA LYS A 2 -118.36 36.61 68.97
C LYS A 2 -117.34 36.00 67.97
N LYS A 3 -117.95 35.24 67.05
CA LYS A 3 -117.91 35.30 65.56
C LYS A 3 -116.64 34.94 64.76
N LEU A 4 -116.74 33.74 64.17
CA LEU A 4 -116.49 33.35 62.77
C LEU A 4 -116.40 34.50 61.74
N ILE A 5 -115.42 34.43 60.84
CA ILE A 5 -115.57 34.49 59.36
C ILE A 5 -114.33 33.82 58.72
N VAL A 6 -114.62 32.85 57.85
CA VAL A 6 -113.73 32.16 56.93
C VAL A 6 -113.66 32.96 55.63
N THR A 7 -112.47 33.10 55.03
CA THR A 7 -112.32 33.27 53.57
C THR A 7 -111.08 32.50 53.10
N ILE A 8 -111.34 31.57 52.19
CA ILE A 8 -110.39 30.75 51.41
C ILE A 8 -110.08 31.49 50.10
N LEU A 9 -108.80 31.58 49.68
CA LEU A 9 -108.40 31.40 48.26
C LEU A 9 -106.87 31.21 48.06
N ILE A 10 -106.47 29.95 47.93
CA ILE A 10 -105.61 29.27 46.91
C ILE A 10 -104.35 29.96 46.33
N CYS A 11 -103.28 29.13 46.29
CA CYS A 11 -102.05 29.09 45.47
C CYS A 11 -100.79 29.67 46.14
N SER A 12 -99.63 28.99 46.29
CA SER A 12 -99.07 27.82 45.60
C SER A 12 -98.19 26.98 46.56
N LEU A 13 -98.17 25.66 46.32
CA LEU A 13 -97.29 24.68 46.95
C LEU A 13 -95.86 24.79 46.40
N GLY A 14 -94.87 24.67 47.29
CA GLY A 14 -93.47 24.42 46.94
C GLY A 14 -92.78 23.67 48.08
N THR A 15 -92.60 22.36 47.89
CA THR A 15 -91.93 21.42 48.81
C THR A 15 -90.40 21.49 48.70
N GLY A 16 -89.72 21.24 49.83
CA GLY A 16 -88.29 20.91 49.92
C GLY A 16 -87.47 22.05 50.54
N LEU A 17 -86.50 21.84 51.42
CA LEU A 17 -85.77 20.64 51.84
C LEU A 17 -84.94 21.07 53.07
N SER A 18 -85.03 20.37 54.20
CA SER A 18 -84.08 20.58 55.32
C SER A 18 -82.82 19.79 55.02
N ILE A 19 -81.71 20.47 54.75
CA ILE A 19 -80.38 19.84 54.75
C ILE A 19 -79.65 20.28 56.02
N ALA A 20 -79.15 19.29 56.74
CA ALA A 20 -78.53 19.38 58.04
C ALA A 20 -77.10 19.95 58.00
N GLN A 21 -76.76 20.61 59.12
CA GLN A 21 -75.45 20.87 59.74
C GLN A 21 -74.17 20.75 58.89
N GLY A 22 -73.43 21.87 58.77
CA GLY A 22 -72.02 21.86 58.38
C GLY A 22 -71.51 23.05 57.56
N VAL A 23 -72.33 24.05 57.21
CA VAL A 23 -71.86 25.23 56.48
C VAL A 23 -71.76 26.41 57.43
N ASP A 24 -70.55 26.66 57.92
CA ASP A 24 -70.17 27.90 58.58
C ASP A 24 -70.44 29.09 57.65
N ASN A 25 -70.90 30.19 58.27
CA ASN A 25 -71.18 31.49 57.67
C ASN A 25 -70.13 31.92 56.65
N ASN A 26 -70.51 31.92 55.36
CA ASN A 26 -69.78 32.68 54.37
C ASN A 26 -70.49 34.03 54.16
N LEU A 27 -69.76 35.12 54.37
CA LEU A 27 -70.17 36.53 54.24
C LEU A 27 -70.41 36.94 52.77
N GLY A 28 -71.10 36.11 51.99
CA GLY A 28 -71.44 36.36 50.59
C GLY A 28 -72.85 35.87 50.27
N THR A 29 -73.67 36.76 49.69
CA THR A 29 -75.02 36.49 49.22
C THR A 29 -75.06 35.32 48.23
N ALA A 30 -75.53 34.15 48.66
CA ALA A 30 -75.97 33.08 47.76
C ALA A 30 -77.29 33.54 47.09
N ASN A 31 -77.19 34.16 45.92
CA ASN A 31 -78.33 34.72 45.21
C ASN A 31 -78.84 33.69 44.20
N ASN A 32 -79.90 32.96 44.55
CA ASN A 32 -80.54 31.99 43.67
C ASN A 32 -81.61 32.69 42.81
N GLY A 33 -81.16 33.45 41.81
CA GLY A 33 -82.03 34.22 40.91
C GLY A 33 -82.50 33.37 39.73
N SER A 34 -83.82 33.21 39.59
CA SER A 34 -84.46 32.55 38.44
C SER A 34 -84.28 33.38 37.15
N PHE A 35 -83.10 33.28 36.52
CA PHE A 35 -82.86 33.76 35.16
C PHE A 35 -82.73 32.60 34.19
N THR A 36 -83.21 32.79 32.96
CA THR A 36 -83.07 31.86 31.83
C THR A 36 -81.58 31.60 31.57
N GLY A 37 -81.04 30.54 32.18
CA GLY A 37 -79.60 30.19 32.16
C GLY A 37 -79.04 29.67 33.48
N GLY A 38 -79.68 29.95 34.64
CA GLY A 38 -79.44 29.30 35.94
C GLY A 38 -77.99 29.19 36.42
N PHE A 39 -77.39 30.30 36.88
CA PHE A 39 -76.06 30.28 37.51
C PHE A 39 -76.21 30.45 39.04
N THR A 40 -75.50 29.66 39.85
CA THR A 40 -75.32 29.87 41.30
C THR A 40 -73.93 30.43 41.53
N TRP A 41 -73.77 31.49 42.32
CA TRP A 41 -72.44 32.00 42.66
C TRP A 41 -72.18 32.10 44.17
N ILE A 42 -70.90 32.04 44.53
CA ILE A 42 -70.36 32.17 45.88
C ILE A 42 -69.35 33.33 45.86
N GLY A 43 -69.73 34.48 46.41
CA GLY A 43 -68.91 35.70 46.46
C GLY A 43 -69.69 36.98 46.11
N ASP A 44 -68.97 38.09 45.92
CA ASP A 44 -69.55 39.39 45.54
C ASP A 44 -69.81 39.44 44.02
N SER A 45 -71.06 39.67 43.61
CA SER A 45 -71.44 39.78 42.19
C SER A 45 -70.85 40.99 41.48
N GLY A 46 -70.41 42.03 42.21
CA GLY A 46 -69.65 43.17 41.67
C GLY A 46 -68.12 42.97 41.71
N GLY A 47 -67.66 41.92 42.37
CA GLY A 47 -66.25 41.61 42.63
C GLY A 47 -65.93 40.14 42.39
N PHE A 48 -64.95 39.60 43.12
CA PHE A 48 -64.52 38.20 42.97
C PHE A 48 -65.58 37.21 43.48
N HIS A 49 -65.98 36.27 42.64
CA HIS A 49 -66.89 35.18 43.01
C HIS A 49 -66.63 33.91 42.21
N LEU A 50 -67.02 32.76 42.76
CA LEU A 50 -67.11 31.50 42.04
C LEU A 50 -68.52 31.39 41.46
N SER A 51 -68.68 31.31 40.16
CA SER A 51 -69.96 31.02 39.50
C SER A 51 -70.00 29.59 38.98
N LEU A 52 -71.16 28.96 39.14
CA LEU A 52 -71.49 27.58 38.78
C LEU A 52 -72.73 27.62 37.90
N ASP A 53 -72.72 26.92 36.77
CA ASP A 53 -73.90 26.73 35.94
C ASP A 53 -74.04 25.28 35.45
N ASN A 54 -74.86 25.07 34.43
CA ASN A 54 -75.15 23.75 33.88
C ASN A 54 -73.91 22.94 33.49
N ASN A 55 -72.80 23.58 33.06
CA ASN A 55 -71.63 22.89 32.56
C ASN A 55 -70.28 23.59 32.83
N GLU A 56 -70.28 24.69 33.58
CA GLU A 56 -69.09 25.47 33.89
C GLU A 56 -68.98 25.79 35.39
N VAL A 57 -67.76 25.63 35.91
CA VAL A 57 -67.33 26.13 37.22
C VAL A 57 -66.22 27.13 36.95
N GLN A 58 -66.45 28.41 37.24
CA GLN A 58 -65.50 29.48 36.90
C GLN A 58 -65.42 30.55 37.98
N SER A 59 -64.25 31.16 38.12
CA SER A 59 -64.08 32.39 38.89
C SER A 59 -64.43 33.60 38.02
N ARG A 60 -65.07 34.62 38.61
CA ARG A 60 -65.45 35.87 37.93
C ARG A 60 -65.09 37.08 38.78
N PHE A 61 -64.91 38.23 38.11
CA PHE A 61 -64.87 39.55 38.73
C PHE A 61 -65.95 40.42 38.08
N GLY A 62 -67.08 40.63 38.77
CA GLY A 62 -68.24 41.23 38.11
C GLY A 62 -68.77 40.34 36.98
N THR A 63 -68.93 40.89 35.77
CA THR A 63 -69.34 40.11 34.59
C THR A 63 -68.16 39.47 33.83
N ALA A 64 -66.92 39.82 34.16
CA ALA A 64 -65.73 39.34 33.47
C ALA A 64 -65.27 37.98 34.01
N ALA A 65 -64.76 37.12 33.12
CA ALA A 65 -64.07 35.89 33.50
C ALA A 65 -62.81 36.22 34.30
N ASN A 66 -62.47 35.36 35.26
CA ASN A 66 -61.28 35.47 36.09
C ASN A 66 -60.60 34.11 36.27
N THR A 67 -59.33 34.09 36.65
CA THR A 67 -58.60 32.83 36.88
C THR A 67 -59.20 32.10 38.09
N LEU A 68 -59.64 30.86 37.89
CA LEU A 68 -60.02 29.95 38.98
C LEU A 68 -58.77 29.27 39.52
N PHE A 69 -58.21 29.80 40.61
CA PHE A 69 -57.14 29.12 41.31
C PHE A 69 -57.71 27.96 42.12
N LEU A 70 -57.52 26.74 41.63
CA LEU A 70 -57.68 25.54 42.46
C LEU A 70 -56.42 25.40 43.31
N ASN A 71 -56.58 25.28 44.64
CA ASN A 71 -55.47 25.01 45.57
C ASN A 71 -54.29 26.00 45.51
N TYR A 72 -54.59 27.31 45.45
CA TYR A 72 -53.60 28.39 45.38
C TYR A 72 -52.49 28.31 46.45
N TRP A 73 -52.83 27.83 47.65
CA TRP A 73 -51.93 27.77 48.80
C TRP A 73 -51.18 26.42 48.94
N GLY A 74 -51.31 25.50 47.99
CA GLY A 74 -50.71 24.16 48.02
C GLY A 74 -51.55 23.09 48.75
N GLY A 75 -51.32 21.82 48.43
CA GLY A 75 -52.16 20.66 48.75
C GLY A 75 -52.36 19.74 47.53
N ASP A 76 -53.03 18.60 47.65
CA ASP A 76 -53.38 17.78 46.48
C ASP A 76 -54.75 18.19 45.94
N ILE A 77 -54.85 18.55 44.66
CA ILE A 77 -56.15 18.61 43.95
C ILE A 77 -56.33 17.26 43.29
N ASP A 78 -57.16 16.42 43.90
CA ASP A 78 -57.62 15.21 43.26
C ASP A 78 -58.81 15.55 42.33
N LEU A 79 -58.52 15.81 41.05
CA LEU A 79 -59.54 16.08 40.03
C LEU A 79 -60.31 14.82 39.62
N LEU A 80 -59.84 13.63 40.03
CA LEU A 80 -60.24 12.37 39.41
C LEU A 80 -60.77 11.35 40.41
N GLY A 81 -60.42 11.41 41.70
CA GLY A 81 -60.99 10.57 42.76
C GLY A 81 -60.71 9.08 42.59
N SER A 82 -60.61 8.35 43.69
CA SER A 82 -60.51 6.87 43.69
C SER A 82 -61.71 6.11 43.07
N SER A 83 -62.72 6.82 42.54
CA SER A 83 -63.94 6.28 41.94
C SER A 83 -64.16 6.63 40.46
N ASN A 84 -63.24 7.35 39.81
CA ASN A 84 -63.25 7.44 38.35
C ASN A 84 -62.64 6.15 37.78
N MET A 85 -63.46 5.32 37.15
CA MET A 85 -63.01 3.99 36.69
C MET A 85 -61.95 4.07 35.59
N THR A 86 -61.77 5.22 34.92
CA THR A 86 -60.69 5.40 33.93
C THR A 86 -59.59 6.35 34.41
N GLY A 87 -59.93 7.45 35.10
CA GLY A 87 -58.95 8.34 35.75
C GLY A 87 -58.17 9.27 34.80
N ASP A 88 -58.76 9.63 33.65
CA ASP A 88 -58.06 10.39 32.61
C ASP A 88 -58.11 11.92 32.82
N LEU A 89 -57.05 12.63 32.41
CA LEU A 89 -57.05 14.11 32.31
C LEU A 89 -57.17 14.53 30.84
N LYS A 90 -58.15 15.40 30.52
CA LYS A 90 -58.37 15.95 29.18
C LYS A 90 -58.29 17.48 29.22
N VAL A 91 -57.35 18.06 28.47
CA VAL A 91 -57.24 19.50 28.26
C VAL A 91 -57.43 19.77 26.77
N ASP A 92 -58.42 20.61 26.44
CA ASP A 92 -58.77 20.97 25.06
C ASP A 92 -59.00 19.74 24.14
N GLY A 93 -59.80 18.79 24.62
CA GLY A 93 -60.06 17.53 23.91
C GLY A 93 -58.83 16.63 23.85
N SER A 94 -58.13 16.62 22.71
CA SER A 94 -56.89 15.88 22.48
C SER A 94 -55.62 16.74 22.59
N GLY A 95 -55.73 18.03 22.94
CA GLY A 95 -54.59 18.94 23.08
C GLY A 95 -53.53 18.43 24.06
N LEU A 96 -53.94 18.11 25.30
CA LEU A 96 -53.14 17.35 26.27
C LEU A 96 -54.04 16.31 26.94
N PHE A 97 -53.69 15.04 26.80
CA PHE A 97 -54.45 13.91 27.28
C PHE A 97 -53.58 12.99 28.15
N TYR A 98 -54.02 12.66 29.36
CA TYR A 98 -53.44 11.58 30.16
C TYR A 98 -54.46 10.45 30.26
N ASP A 99 -54.10 9.27 29.76
CA ASP A 99 -54.87 8.03 29.93
C ASP A 99 -54.32 7.28 31.15
N ASN A 100 -55.10 7.22 32.21
CA ASN A 100 -54.70 6.56 33.45
C ASN A 100 -54.86 5.03 33.37
N SER A 101 -55.72 4.52 32.47
CA SER A 101 -55.87 3.08 32.27
C SER A 101 -54.63 2.45 31.60
N SER A 102 -53.95 3.20 30.73
CA SER A 102 -52.72 2.75 30.05
C SER A 102 -51.44 3.44 30.57
N ASP A 103 -51.59 4.42 31.45
CA ASP A 103 -50.53 5.29 32.00
C ASP A 103 -49.70 5.92 30.88
N ARG A 104 -50.35 6.74 30.02
CA ARG A 104 -49.76 7.35 28.82
C ARG A 104 -50.19 8.80 28.67
N VAL A 105 -49.30 9.63 28.14
CA VAL A 105 -49.57 11.03 27.81
C VAL A 105 -49.64 11.20 26.29
N GLY A 106 -50.76 11.72 25.80
CA GLY A 106 -50.97 12.17 24.43
C GLY A 106 -50.90 13.70 24.33
N ILE A 107 -50.25 14.24 23.29
CA ILE A 107 -50.34 15.65 22.88
C ILE A 107 -50.79 15.66 21.43
N GLY A 108 -51.99 16.17 21.15
CA GLY A 108 -52.65 16.04 19.85
C GLY A 108 -53.30 14.66 19.59
N GLU A 109 -53.11 13.69 20.48
CA GLU A 109 -53.60 12.31 20.35
C GLU A 109 -54.43 11.88 21.58
N SER A 110 -55.56 11.23 21.32
CA SER A 110 -56.50 10.75 22.34
C SER A 110 -56.40 9.24 22.61
N LEU A 111 -55.64 8.51 21.80
CA LEU A 111 -55.34 7.08 21.96
C LEU A 111 -53.81 6.85 21.86
N PRO A 112 -53.01 7.34 22.83
CA PRO A 112 -51.57 7.20 22.80
C PRO A 112 -51.16 5.71 22.80
N ASP A 113 -50.31 5.30 21.86
CA ASP A 113 -49.81 3.91 21.74
C ASP A 113 -48.51 3.67 22.52
N SER A 114 -47.91 4.75 23.02
CA SER A 114 -46.64 4.83 23.74
C SER A 114 -46.77 5.74 24.97
N LYS A 115 -45.78 5.70 25.89
CA LYS A 115 -45.82 6.47 27.14
C LYS A 115 -45.96 7.99 26.92
N LEU A 116 -45.36 8.50 25.86
CA LEU A 116 -45.56 9.86 25.37
C LEU A 116 -45.78 9.78 23.86
N HIS A 117 -47.00 10.08 23.40
CA HIS A 117 -47.35 10.13 21.98
C HIS A 117 -47.70 11.57 21.61
N VAL A 118 -46.86 12.21 20.78
CA VAL A 118 -47.10 13.57 20.29
C VAL A 118 -47.43 13.49 18.80
N THR A 119 -48.59 13.99 18.40
CA THR A 119 -48.98 14.15 17.01
C THR A 119 -49.17 15.63 16.70
N ALA A 120 -48.78 16.03 15.49
CA ALA A 120 -49.00 17.39 15.01
C ALA A 120 -49.32 17.37 13.51
N THR A 121 -50.09 18.37 13.07
CA THR A 121 -50.37 18.60 11.65
C THR A 121 -49.32 19.50 10.99
N THR A 122 -48.42 20.07 11.79
CA THR A 122 -47.28 20.89 11.37
C THR A 122 -45.96 20.13 11.63
N PRO A 123 -44.88 20.43 10.88
CA PRO A 123 -43.64 19.64 10.93
C PRO A 123 -42.83 19.75 12.23
N GLU A 124 -43.10 20.73 13.09
CA GLU A 124 -42.39 20.91 14.38
C GLU A 124 -43.10 20.16 15.51
N VAL A 125 -42.88 18.85 15.61
CA VAL A 125 -43.51 17.98 16.63
C VAL A 125 -42.86 18.12 18.01
N LEU A 126 -41.54 18.35 18.08
CA LEU A 126 -40.80 18.50 19.33
C LEU A 126 -39.68 19.53 19.18
N LYS A 127 -39.75 20.62 19.97
CA LYS A 127 -38.68 21.62 20.09
C LYS A 127 -38.07 21.56 21.48
N LEU A 128 -36.76 21.32 21.57
CA LEU A 128 -36.00 21.39 22.80
C LEU A 128 -35.07 22.62 22.74
N GLU A 129 -35.30 23.61 23.59
CA GLU A 129 -34.58 24.90 23.56
C GLU A 129 -33.97 25.22 24.93
N SER A 130 -32.74 25.72 24.92
CA SER A 130 -31.97 26.09 26.11
C SER A 130 -30.98 27.20 25.74
N ASN A 131 -30.71 28.11 26.69
CA ASN A 131 -29.70 29.16 26.53
C ASN A 131 -28.25 28.63 26.64
N SER A 132 -28.07 27.32 26.85
CA SER A 132 -26.77 26.66 27.01
C SER A 132 -26.70 25.37 26.18
N GLN A 133 -26.87 24.20 26.81
CA GLN A 133 -26.93 22.90 26.15
C GLN A 133 -28.36 22.38 26.13
N THR A 134 -28.73 21.80 24.99
CA THR A 134 -29.96 21.02 24.84
C THR A 134 -29.57 19.55 24.76
N THR A 135 -30.19 18.72 25.59
CA THR A 135 -29.91 17.28 25.68
C THR A 135 -31.21 16.46 25.65
N LEU A 136 -31.17 15.31 24.99
CA LEU A 136 -32.11 14.22 25.17
C LEU A 136 -31.33 13.03 25.76
N ASP A 137 -31.69 12.64 26.98
CA ASP A 137 -30.99 11.63 27.76
C ASP A 137 -31.81 10.34 27.86
N PHE A 138 -31.15 9.20 27.65
CA PHE A 138 -31.74 7.88 27.72
C PHE A 138 -31.12 7.11 28.89
N TYR A 139 -31.94 6.80 29.89
CA TYR A 139 -31.53 6.09 31.10
C TYR A 139 -32.00 4.63 31.09
N THR A 140 -31.26 3.77 31.78
CA THR A 140 -31.74 2.47 32.25
C THR A 140 -31.63 2.45 33.77
N GLY A 141 -32.78 2.48 34.46
CA GLY A 141 -32.82 2.77 35.88
C GLY A 141 -32.26 4.18 36.17
N SER A 142 -31.24 4.28 37.01
CA SER A 142 -30.54 5.53 37.34
C SER A 142 -29.30 5.80 36.48
N THR A 143 -28.97 4.91 35.53
CA THR A 143 -27.73 4.99 34.75
C THR A 143 -27.99 5.59 33.37
N LEU A 144 -27.27 6.67 33.03
CA LEU A 144 -27.32 7.27 31.69
C LEU A 144 -26.65 6.32 30.68
N GLN A 145 -27.36 5.93 29.63
CA GLN A 145 -26.85 5.06 28.57
C GLN A 145 -26.43 5.88 27.35
N TYR A 146 -27.36 6.69 26.85
CA TYR A 146 -27.17 7.48 25.64
C TYR A 146 -27.58 8.93 25.87
N ARG A 147 -26.89 9.84 25.19
CA ARG A 147 -27.26 11.25 25.14
C ARG A 147 -27.13 11.75 23.72
N ILE A 148 -28.18 12.43 23.26
CA ILE A 148 -28.16 13.26 22.05
C ILE A 148 -28.05 14.71 22.52
N ARG A 149 -27.05 15.45 22.07
CA ARG A 149 -26.86 16.84 22.52
C ARG A 149 -26.28 17.77 21.48
N LYS A 150 -26.55 19.07 21.67
CA LYS A 150 -25.83 20.18 21.04
C LYS A 150 -24.92 20.85 22.07
N LEU A 151 -23.67 21.12 21.70
CA LEU A 151 -22.69 21.77 22.57
C LEU A 151 -22.65 23.31 22.43
N GLY A 152 -23.06 24.05 23.46
CA GLY A 152 -22.81 25.49 23.56
C GLY A 152 -23.57 26.36 22.56
N SER A 153 -23.47 27.68 22.75
CA SER A 153 -24.26 28.70 22.04
C SER A 153 -23.64 29.21 20.73
N GLY A 154 -22.37 28.90 20.44
CA GLY A 154 -21.60 29.51 19.34
C GLY A 154 -21.68 28.77 18.00
N THR A 155 -21.36 27.49 17.97
CA THR A 155 -21.38 26.60 16.79
C THR A 155 -21.16 25.18 17.30
N GLY A 156 -22.13 24.66 18.05
CA GLY A 156 -22.01 23.34 18.67
C GLY A 156 -22.15 22.19 17.70
N ASP A 157 -21.16 21.29 17.69
CA ASP A 157 -21.26 19.95 17.11
C ASP A 157 -22.48 19.22 17.68
N PHE A 158 -23.20 18.53 16.79
CA PHE A 158 -24.22 17.57 17.17
C PHE A 158 -23.51 16.28 17.61
N GLN A 159 -23.79 15.82 18.83
CA GLN A 159 -23.10 14.67 19.41
C GLN A 159 -24.08 13.57 19.78
N PHE A 160 -23.73 12.35 19.37
CA PHE A 160 -24.21 11.11 19.97
C PHE A 160 -23.17 10.64 20.98
N ARG A 161 -23.53 10.57 22.27
CA ARG A 161 -22.62 10.13 23.33
C ARG A 161 -23.13 8.83 23.95
N ASN A 162 -22.24 7.84 23.99
CA ASN A 162 -22.42 6.56 24.67
C ASN A 162 -21.56 6.59 25.94
N GLU A 163 -22.18 6.47 27.13
CA GLU A 163 -21.52 6.77 28.42
C GLU A 163 -20.97 5.51 29.13
N ASN A 164 -21.29 4.29 28.68
CA ASN A 164 -20.95 3.02 29.38
C ASN A 164 -20.16 2.04 28.51
N SER A 165 -19.19 2.52 27.71
CA SER A 165 -18.27 1.69 26.91
C SER A 165 -18.98 0.63 26.05
N SER A 166 -20.11 0.97 25.46
CA SER A 166 -20.83 0.10 24.52
C SER A 166 -20.55 0.52 23.08
N TYR A 167 -20.74 -0.41 22.15
CA TYR A 167 -20.67 -0.11 20.72
C TYR A 167 -21.77 0.88 20.31
N THR A 168 -21.45 1.76 19.36
CA THR A 168 -22.45 2.55 18.64
C THR A 168 -22.74 1.85 17.32
N ASN A 169 -23.92 1.28 17.18
CA ASN A 169 -24.32 0.51 16.01
C ASN A 169 -25.27 1.33 15.14
N TRP A 170 -25.03 1.34 13.85
CA TRP A 170 -25.99 1.78 12.85
C TRP A 170 -26.65 0.53 12.27
N ILE A 171 -27.97 0.45 12.44
CA ILE A 171 -28.78 -0.68 12.03
C ILE A 171 -29.57 -0.29 10.78
N GLN A 172 -29.45 -1.08 9.72
CA GLN A 172 -30.23 -0.95 8.51
C GLN A 172 -30.98 -2.26 8.26
N ASN A 173 -32.30 -2.18 8.02
CA ASN A 173 -33.16 -3.36 7.80
C ASN A 173 -32.99 -4.46 8.87
N PHE A 174 -32.88 -4.07 10.15
CA PHE A 174 -32.69 -4.96 11.29
C PHE A 174 -31.33 -5.69 11.38
N SER A 175 -30.38 -5.37 10.49
CA SER A 175 -29.00 -5.87 10.58
C SER A 175 -28.03 -4.73 10.90
N MET A 176 -26.91 -5.05 11.57
CA MET A 176 -25.84 -4.08 11.77
C MET A 176 -25.18 -3.79 10.42
N ALA A 177 -25.05 -2.50 10.10
CA ALA A 177 -24.41 -1.99 8.89
C ALA A 177 -23.08 -1.29 9.20
N MET A 178 -23.02 -0.59 10.34
CA MET A 178 -21.80 0.03 10.83
C MET A 178 -21.71 -0.07 12.35
N THR A 179 -20.49 -0.16 12.87
CA THR A 179 -20.22 -0.31 14.30
C THR A 179 -19.03 0.54 14.68
N LEU A 180 -19.16 1.40 15.69
CA LEU A 180 -18.04 2.10 16.32
C LEU A 180 -17.81 1.49 17.71
N SER A 181 -16.65 0.88 17.91
CA SER A 181 -16.25 0.30 19.19
C SER A 181 -15.84 1.35 20.21
N PRO A 182 -15.91 1.05 21.52
CA PRO A 182 -15.41 1.92 22.59
C PRO A 182 -13.92 2.23 22.47
N THR A 183 -13.14 1.37 21.80
CA THR A 183 -11.71 1.53 21.55
C THR A 183 -11.41 2.30 20.25
N GLY A 184 -12.44 2.77 19.54
CA GLY A 184 -12.33 3.63 18.37
C GLY A 184 -12.22 2.91 17.02
N TYR A 185 -12.41 1.59 16.98
CA TYR A 185 -12.42 0.82 15.73
C TYR A 185 -13.77 1.00 15.04
N LEU A 186 -13.75 1.38 13.76
CA LEU A 186 -14.92 1.52 12.91
C LEU A 186 -15.05 0.28 12.01
N GLY A 187 -16.18 -0.40 12.12
CA GLY A 187 -16.56 -1.50 11.24
C GLY A 187 -17.70 -1.10 10.31
N ILE A 188 -17.61 -1.49 9.04
CA ILE A 188 -18.66 -1.36 8.02
C ILE A 188 -18.83 -2.75 7.41
N GLY A 189 -20.05 -3.28 7.41
CA GLY A 189 -20.33 -4.64 6.93
C GLY A 189 -21.68 -5.12 7.38
N SER A 190 -21.99 -6.41 7.20
CA SER A 190 -23.28 -6.97 7.61
C SER A 190 -23.15 -7.88 8.85
N GLY A 191 -24.07 -7.75 9.81
CA GLY A 191 -24.14 -8.63 10.96
C GLY A 191 -22.84 -8.66 11.79
N THR A 192 -22.31 -9.85 12.08
CA THR A 192 -21.05 -10.01 12.84
C THR A 192 -19.82 -9.48 12.12
N ASP A 193 -19.89 -9.35 10.80
CA ASP A 193 -18.74 -8.94 9.98
C ASP A 193 -18.50 -7.43 10.07
N ALA A 194 -19.49 -6.67 10.58
CA ALA A 194 -19.34 -5.27 10.96
C ALA A 194 -18.58 -5.09 12.29
N ILE A 195 -18.21 -6.16 13.00
CA ILE A 195 -17.40 -6.07 14.22
C ILE A 195 -15.94 -5.92 13.81
N ALA A 196 -15.37 -4.74 14.04
CA ALA A 196 -14.02 -4.42 13.63
C ALA A 196 -12.95 -5.12 14.49
N ASP A 197 -12.02 -5.83 13.84
CA ASP A 197 -10.78 -6.36 14.43
C ASP A 197 -9.55 -5.45 14.17
N THR A 198 -9.72 -4.48 13.27
CA THR A 198 -8.75 -3.45 12.88
C THR A 198 -9.37 -2.06 13.04
N ARG A 199 -8.57 -0.98 12.96
CA ARG A 199 -9.07 0.39 13.18
C ARG A 199 -10.19 0.79 12.20
N LEU A 200 -10.09 0.34 10.96
CA LEU A 200 -11.12 0.45 9.94
C LEU A 200 -11.29 -0.93 9.31
N HIS A 201 -12.39 -1.60 9.64
CA HIS A 201 -12.76 -2.91 9.11
C HIS A 201 -13.90 -2.71 8.12
N VAL A 202 -13.67 -2.99 6.84
CA VAL A 202 -14.74 -2.95 5.83
C VAL A 202 -14.87 -4.34 5.24
N THR A 203 -16.05 -4.94 5.38
CA THR A 203 -16.36 -6.30 4.93
C THR A 203 -17.59 -6.31 4.03
N GLY A 204 -17.55 -7.18 3.02
CA GLY A 204 -18.71 -7.57 2.23
C GLY A 204 -19.01 -9.05 2.48
N ASP A 205 -20.28 -9.45 2.30
CA ASP A 205 -20.69 -10.85 2.35
C ASP A 205 -20.33 -11.55 1.02
N ASN A 206 -19.60 -12.66 1.13
CA ASN A 206 -19.37 -13.73 0.13
C ASN A 206 -18.87 -13.40 -1.30
N ASP A 207 -18.77 -12.16 -1.78
CA ASP A 207 -18.05 -11.85 -3.04
C ASP A 207 -17.80 -10.35 -3.30
N GLU A 208 -18.04 -9.47 -2.31
CA GLU A 208 -17.82 -8.03 -2.48
C GLU A 208 -16.51 -7.62 -1.80
N SER A 209 -15.38 -7.84 -2.51
CA SER A 209 -14.18 -7.06 -2.22
C SER A 209 -14.52 -5.58 -2.37
N LEU A 210 -13.93 -4.71 -1.54
CA LEU A 210 -13.97 -3.26 -1.76
C LEU A 210 -13.45 -3.00 -3.18
N TYR A 211 -14.37 -2.80 -4.14
CA TYR A 211 -14.05 -2.79 -5.57
C TYR A 211 -13.11 -1.62 -5.92
N ASP A 212 -13.23 -0.54 -5.15
CA ASP A 212 -12.37 0.63 -5.22
C ASP A 212 -12.18 1.26 -3.85
N PHE A 213 -10.93 1.62 -3.52
CA PHE A 213 -10.60 2.56 -2.44
C PHE A 213 -10.09 3.83 -3.12
N GLU A 214 -11.03 4.65 -3.56
CA GLU A 214 -10.73 5.84 -4.34
C GLU A 214 -10.36 7.02 -3.43
N VAL A 215 -9.17 7.57 -3.65
CA VAL A 215 -8.75 8.87 -3.10
C VAL A 215 -8.52 9.77 -4.31
N GLU A 216 -9.41 10.74 -4.56
CA GLU A 216 -9.32 11.65 -5.71
C GLU A 216 -8.75 13.03 -5.31
N ASP A 217 -7.81 13.54 -6.12
CA ASP A 217 -7.40 14.95 -6.16
C ASP A 217 -6.93 15.30 -7.58
N ASN A 218 -6.98 16.58 -7.95
CA ASN A 218 -6.58 17.09 -9.27
C ASN A 218 -5.05 17.17 -9.46
N GLN A 219 -4.25 16.87 -8.43
CA GLN A 219 -2.78 16.87 -8.50
C GLN A 219 -2.18 15.54 -8.04
N PHE A 220 -2.36 15.15 -6.78
CA PHE A 220 -1.85 13.89 -6.25
C PHE A 220 -2.74 13.35 -5.14
N ALA A 221 -3.20 12.11 -5.27
CA ALA A 221 -3.76 11.34 -4.19
C ALA A 221 -2.69 10.44 -3.57
N PHE A 222 -2.51 10.49 -2.25
CA PHE A 222 -1.56 9.64 -1.54
C PHE A 222 -2.24 8.88 -0.42
N MET A 223 -1.87 7.60 -0.27
CA MET A 223 -2.10 6.84 0.95
C MET A 223 -0.83 6.93 1.80
N GLN A 224 -0.91 7.64 2.93
CA GLN A 224 0.24 7.80 3.82
C GLN A 224 0.37 6.62 4.79
N PHE A 225 1.55 6.03 4.77
CA PHE A 225 1.97 5.00 5.71
C PHE A 225 2.95 5.62 6.73
N ASP A 226 2.84 5.24 8.00
CA ASP A 226 3.74 5.76 9.04
C ASP A 226 5.13 5.15 8.85
N ALA A 227 6.11 5.98 8.47
CA ALA A 227 7.49 5.58 8.20
C ALA A 227 8.24 5.10 9.46
N SER A 228 7.76 5.42 10.67
CA SER A 228 8.36 4.93 11.92
C SER A 228 8.07 3.45 12.18
N LEU A 229 7.12 2.88 11.44
CA LEU A 229 6.73 1.47 11.49
C LEU A 229 6.83 0.84 10.10
N GLN A 230 6.98 -0.47 10.06
CA GLN A 230 6.86 -1.22 8.82
C GLN A 230 5.42 -1.14 8.30
N SER A 231 5.23 -0.45 7.19
CA SER A 231 3.91 -0.06 6.72
C SER A 231 3.83 -0.18 5.19
N GLY A 232 2.69 -0.67 4.69
CA GLY A 232 2.49 -0.85 3.25
C GLY A 232 1.22 -1.61 2.90
N ILE A 233 1.17 -2.08 1.66
CA ILE A 233 0.05 -2.80 1.08
C ILE A 233 0.40 -4.28 1.05
N ALA A 234 -0.47 -5.13 1.58
CA ALA A 234 -0.32 -6.58 1.58
C ALA A 234 -1.53 -7.24 0.91
N PHE A 235 -1.25 -8.10 -0.07
CA PHE A 235 -2.22 -8.96 -0.74
C PHE A 235 -2.19 -10.33 -0.05
N ARG A 236 -3.25 -10.65 0.69
CA ARG A 236 -3.37 -11.90 1.45
C ARG A 236 -4.39 -12.84 0.82
N ASN A 237 -4.15 -14.14 0.92
CA ASN A 237 -5.14 -15.19 0.63
C ASN A 237 -5.26 -16.08 1.88
N GLY A 238 -6.35 -15.94 2.62
CA GLY A 238 -6.48 -16.54 3.95
C GLY A 238 -5.38 -16.04 4.91
N SER A 239 -4.61 -16.95 5.51
CA SER A 239 -3.52 -16.61 6.43
C SER A 239 -2.16 -16.37 5.75
N THR A 240 -2.06 -16.51 4.42
CA THR A 240 -0.80 -16.31 3.69
C THR A 240 -0.76 -14.92 3.05
N THR A 241 0.36 -14.23 3.18
CA THR A 241 0.66 -13.03 2.38
C THR A 241 1.28 -13.49 1.07
N ASN A 242 0.60 -13.23 -0.04
CA ASN A 242 1.01 -13.66 -1.38
C ASN A 242 1.82 -12.59 -2.13
N ALA A 243 1.63 -11.31 -1.79
CA ALA A 243 2.44 -10.21 -2.29
C ALA A 243 2.37 -9.01 -1.33
N ASN A 244 3.45 -8.25 -1.22
CA ASN A 244 3.45 -6.98 -0.50
C ASN A 244 4.38 -5.96 -1.14
N ALA A 245 3.93 -4.70 -1.12
CA ALA A 245 4.72 -3.51 -1.41
C ALA A 245 4.72 -2.65 -0.15
N TRP A 246 5.89 -2.47 0.46
CA TRP A 246 5.98 -1.84 1.78
C TRP A 246 7.29 -1.10 1.94
N TYR A 247 7.23 -0.05 2.76
CA TYR A 247 8.40 0.70 3.16
C TYR A 247 8.86 0.19 4.53
N ARG A 248 10.16 -0.08 4.64
CA ARG A 248 10.80 -0.44 5.90
C ARG A 248 11.58 0.78 6.41
N GLY A 249 11.21 1.30 7.58
CA GLY A 249 11.93 2.41 8.23
C GLY A 249 12.97 2.00 9.30
N ASN A 250 13.14 0.70 9.56
CA ASN A 250 14.09 0.15 10.52
C ASN A 250 15.04 -0.84 9.83
N GLY A 251 16.34 -0.75 10.07
CA GLY A 251 17.36 -1.54 9.39
C GLY A 251 17.80 -0.84 8.11
N ASN A 252 17.94 -1.58 7.00
CA ASN A 252 18.17 -0.94 5.72
C ASN A 252 16.87 -0.37 5.15
N ALA A 253 16.75 0.96 5.13
CA ALA A 253 15.52 1.63 4.80
C ALA A 253 15.29 1.65 3.29
N GLY A 254 14.05 1.41 2.88
CA GLY A 254 13.73 1.38 1.45
C GLY A 254 12.40 0.75 1.11
N LEU A 255 12.11 0.79 -0.19
CA LEU A 255 10.93 0.20 -0.79
C LEU A 255 11.18 -1.27 -1.10
N ILE A 256 10.32 -2.14 -0.59
CA ILE A 256 10.42 -3.59 -0.76
C ILE A 256 9.23 -4.12 -1.55
N PHE A 257 9.51 -4.99 -2.51
CA PHE A 257 8.52 -5.88 -3.14
C PHE A 257 8.86 -7.35 -2.84
N ASN A 258 7.90 -8.09 -2.29
CA ASN A 258 8.09 -9.51 -1.93
C ASN A 258 6.78 -10.30 -2.17
N THR A 259 6.89 -11.62 -2.37
CA THR A 259 5.77 -12.56 -2.56
C THR A 259 5.57 -13.55 -1.41
N VAL A 260 6.32 -13.45 -0.30
CA VAL A 260 6.17 -14.34 0.86
C VAL A 260 6.07 -13.60 2.19
N SER A 261 5.31 -14.18 3.13
CA SER A 261 4.84 -13.55 4.37
C SER A 261 5.88 -13.31 5.45
N SER A 262 7.12 -13.80 5.33
CA SER A 262 8.16 -13.59 6.33
C SER A 262 9.51 -14.12 5.85
N GLY A 263 10.45 -13.22 5.55
CA GLY A 263 11.84 -13.37 6.01
C GLY A 263 12.81 -14.30 5.27
N ALA A 264 12.77 -14.47 3.94
CA ALA A 264 13.91 -15.12 3.27
C ALA A 264 14.25 -14.68 1.84
N THR A 265 13.28 -14.23 1.03
CA THR A 265 13.58 -13.80 -0.35
C THR A 265 12.92 -12.47 -0.65
N ILE A 266 13.65 -11.36 -0.49
CA ILE A 266 13.23 -10.08 -1.08
C ILE A 266 13.48 -10.16 -2.58
N HIS A 267 12.45 -9.90 -3.38
CA HIS A 267 12.58 -9.99 -4.83
C HIS A 267 13.10 -8.68 -5.42
N LEU A 268 12.72 -7.54 -4.84
CA LEU A 268 13.19 -6.23 -5.25
C LEU A 268 13.25 -5.29 -4.04
N PHE A 269 14.40 -4.65 -3.85
CA PHE A 269 14.64 -3.63 -2.84
C PHE A 269 15.16 -2.38 -3.52
N ILE A 270 14.60 -1.22 -3.19
CA ILE A 270 15.13 0.08 -3.59
C ILE A 270 15.53 0.80 -2.30
N GLU A 271 16.83 0.97 -2.10
CA GLU A 271 17.39 1.62 -0.92
C GLU A 271 17.09 3.13 -0.96
N ASP A 272 16.57 3.66 0.14
CA ASP A 272 16.13 5.06 0.20
C ASP A 272 17.33 6.02 0.18
N ASP A 273 18.41 5.66 0.87
CA ASP A 273 19.58 6.53 1.05
C ASP A 273 20.42 6.68 -0.24
N THR A 274 20.50 5.65 -1.08
CA THR A 274 21.38 5.61 -2.27
C THR A 274 20.64 5.54 -3.60
N GLY A 275 19.39 5.05 -3.62
CA GLY A 275 18.65 4.72 -4.83
C GLY A 275 19.11 3.43 -5.52
N ASN A 276 20.00 2.65 -4.89
CA ASN A 276 20.45 1.37 -5.41
C ASN A 276 19.30 0.35 -5.42
N VAL A 277 19.31 -0.50 -6.45
CA VAL A 277 18.25 -1.50 -6.69
C VAL A 277 18.82 -2.90 -6.50
N GLY A 278 18.37 -3.59 -5.46
CA GLY A 278 18.70 -4.99 -5.16
C GLY A 278 17.62 -5.96 -5.63
N VAL A 279 17.99 -7.06 -6.27
CA VAL A 279 17.10 -8.17 -6.65
C VAL A 279 17.59 -9.42 -5.94
N GLY A 280 16.82 -9.97 -4.99
CA GLY A 280 17.36 -11.03 -4.13
C GLY A 280 18.30 -10.54 -3.02
N ASP A 281 18.63 -9.24 -3.02
CA ASP A 281 19.54 -8.57 -2.09
C ASP A 281 18.86 -7.36 -1.45
N GLU A 282 19.00 -7.22 -0.13
CA GLU A 282 18.48 -6.08 0.65
C GLU A 282 19.53 -5.01 0.95
N THR A 283 20.76 -5.19 0.44
CA THR A 283 21.92 -4.34 0.68
C THR A 283 22.71 -4.08 -0.62
N PRO A 284 22.07 -3.61 -1.71
CA PRO A 284 22.68 -3.50 -3.02
C PRO A 284 23.90 -2.57 -3.02
N ASP A 285 25.06 -3.08 -3.43
CA ASP A 285 26.34 -2.34 -3.43
C ASP A 285 26.68 -1.65 -4.77
N ALA A 286 25.84 -1.87 -5.80
CA ALA A 286 25.85 -1.18 -7.09
C ALA A 286 24.47 -0.58 -7.41
N ILE A 287 24.39 0.32 -8.42
CA ILE A 287 23.10 0.89 -8.88
C ILE A 287 22.07 -0.23 -9.16
N PHE A 288 22.54 -1.38 -9.65
CA PHE A 288 21.75 -2.57 -9.86
C PHE A 288 22.53 -3.79 -9.37
N ASP A 289 22.06 -4.41 -8.29
CA ASP A 289 22.65 -5.56 -7.60
C ASP A 289 21.65 -6.73 -7.60
N VAL A 290 22.11 -7.96 -7.83
CA VAL A 290 21.26 -9.14 -8.01
C VAL A 290 21.84 -10.42 -7.41
N GLU A 291 21.39 -10.82 -6.22
CA GLU A 291 21.90 -11.98 -5.49
C GLU A 291 20.98 -13.23 -5.62
N GLY A 292 21.55 -14.42 -5.88
CA GLY A 292 20.81 -15.69 -6.00
C GLY A 292 21.65 -16.99 -5.86
N ASP A 293 21.01 -18.11 -5.46
CA ASP A 293 21.66 -19.37 -5.04
C ASP A 293 22.35 -20.20 -6.17
N THR A 294 22.11 -19.89 -7.46
CA THR A 294 22.74 -20.54 -8.63
C THR A 294 23.09 -19.52 -9.73
N ASP A 295 24.35 -19.56 -10.20
CA ASP A 295 25.03 -18.66 -11.16
C ASP A 295 25.21 -17.20 -10.68
N GLY A 296 26.37 -16.93 -10.06
CA GLY A 296 26.77 -15.63 -9.51
C GLY A 296 27.37 -14.69 -10.56
N CYS A 297 26.51 -14.19 -11.46
CA CYS A 297 26.49 -12.81 -11.96
C CYS A 297 25.42 -12.73 -13.09
N ASN A 298 24.26 -12.06 -13.08
CA ASN A 298 23.48 -11.28 -12.10
C ASN A 298 24.27 -10.71 -10.92
N PHE A 299 24.67 -9.43 -11.01
CA PHE A 299 25.55 -8.71 -10.06
C PHE A 299 25.54 -9.28 -8.61
N GLY A 300 26.59 -9.95 -8.10
CA GLY A 300 26.60 -10.50 -6.71
C GLY A 300 27.74 -11.47 -6.33
N SER A 301 28.04 -11.61 -5.01
CA SER A 301 29.15 -12.39 -4.39
C SER A 301 28.77 -13.82 -3.94
N ARG A 302 29.75 -14.75 -3.82
CA ARG A 302 29.62 -16.01 -3.05
C ARG A 302 30.68 -16.07 -1.93
N THR A 303 30.23 -16.29 -0.70
CA THR A 303 30.99 -16.10 0.56
C THR A 303 32.35 -16.84 0.64
N GLY A 304 33.43 -16.14 1.02
CA GLY A 304 34.63 -16.76 1.64
C GLY A 304 36.02 -16.53 1.01
N GLY A 305 36.18 -15.74 -0.06
CA GLY A 305 37.49 -15.48 -0.70
C GLY A 305 37.87 -14.00 -0.70
N GLY A 306 39.10 -13.66 -0.33
CA GLY A 306 39.60 -12.28 -0.16
C GLY A 306 39.79 -11.44 -1.44
N HIS A 307 39.05 -11.72 -2.53
CA HIS A 307 39.07 -10.94 -3.77
C HIS A 307 37.66 -10.93 -4.39
N GLY A 308 37.15 -9.73 -4.74
CA GLY A 308 35.98 -9.61 -5.60
C GLY A 308 36.35 -10.02 -7.02
N TYR A 309 35.59 -10.94 -7.59
CA TYR A 309 35.73 -11.39 -8.97
C TYR A 309 34.41 -11.13 -9.70
N VAL A 310 34.49 -10.66 -10.95
CA VAL A 310 33.32 -10.71 -11.83
C VAL A 310 33.24 -12.16 -12.31
N ASN A 311 32.36 -12.95 -11.68
CA ASN A 311 32.10 -14.31 -12.14
C ASN A 311 31.20 -14.23 -13.37
N THR A 312 31.80 -14.06 -14.54
CA THR A 312 31.09 -14.34 -15.77
C THR A 312 31.14 -15.84 -16.00
N GLN A 313 30.15 -16.56 -15.47
CA GLN A 313 29.94 -17.93 -15.88
C GLN A 313 29.08 -17.90 -17.14
N LYS A 314 29.56 -18.56 -18.19
CA LYS A 314 28.71 -18.82 -19.36
C LYS A 314 27.50 -19.62 -18.88
N PRO A 315 26.25 -19.12 -19.05
CA PRO A 315 25.07 -19.84 -18.61
C PRO A 315 25.00 -21.23 -19.26
N VAL A 316 24.50 -22.22 -18.52
CA VAL A 316 24.28 -23.57 -19.04
C VAL A 316 23.38 -23.48 -20.29
N GLY A 317 23.90 -23.89 -21.45
CA GLY A 317 23.20 -23.84 -22.74
C GLY A 317 23.47 -22.59 -23.61
N SER A 318 24.24 -21.61 -23.14
CA SER A 318 24.68 -20.49 -23.99
C SER A 318 25.52 -21.01 -25.18
N THR A 319 25.35 -20.43 -26.36
CA THR A 319 26.18 -20.73 -27.53
C THR A 319 27.36 -19.76 -27.68
N ASN A 320 27.38 -18.66 -26.92
CA ASN A 320 28.44 -17.65 -27.00
C ASN A 320 29.77 -18.20 -26.48
N THR A 321 30.84 -17.99 -27.24
CA THR A 321 32.21 -18.38 -26.88
C THR A 321 32.88 -17.36 -25.96
N VAL A 322 32.42 -16.11 -25.99
CA VAL A 322 32.98 -15.02 -25.18
C VAL A 322 32.38 -15.01 -23.79
N VAL A 323 33.25 -15.15 -22.80
CA VAL A 323 32.93 -15.15 -21.36
C VAL A 323 32.98 -13.74 -20.78
N GLN A 324 33.84 -12.86 -21.31
CA GLN A 324 33.93 -11.48 -20.86
C GLN A 324 34.40 -10.54 -21.99
N ARG A 325 33.87 -9.31 -22.03
CA ARG A 325 34.29 -8.26 -22.98
C ARG A 325 34.60 -6.97 -22.24
N TRP A 326 35.72 -6.35 -22.60
CA TRP A 326 36.00 -4.95 -22.24
C TRP A 326 35.79 -4.07 -23.48
N ARG A 327 34.98 -3.02 -23.32
CA ARG A 327 34.60 -2.10 -24.41
C ARG A 327 34.97 -0.66 -24.08
N ASP A 328 35.21 0.13 -25.12
CA ASP A 328 35.29 1.59 -25.07
C ASP A 328 34.31 2.15 -26.11
N GLY A 329 33.24 2.79 -25.64
CA GLY A 329 32.08 3.10 -26.47
C GLY A 329 31.45 1.83 -27.06
N ILE A 330 31.40 1.76 -28.40
CA ILE A 330 30.85 0.61 -29.14
C ILE A 330 31.89 -0.45 -29.53
N ALA A 331 33.18 -0.20 -29.27
CA ALA A 331 34.26 -1.07 -29.73
C ALA A 331 34.71 -2.03 -28.62
N THR A 332 34.83 -3.31 -28.96
CA THR A 332 35.51 -4.30 -28.11
C THR A 332 37.02 -4.09 -28.19
N GLN A 333 37.66 -4.07 -27.03
CA GLN A 333 39.12 -3.93 -26.92
C GLN A 333 39.78 -5.24 -26.55
N VAL A 334 39.11 -6.04 -25.71
CA VAL A 334 39.62 -7.32 -25.22
C VAL A 334 38.46 -8.28 -25.02
N THR A 335 38.69 -9.54 -25.38
CA THR A 335 37.80 -10.66 -25.10
C THR A 335 38.51 -11.71 -24.26
N ILE A 336 37.76 -12.31 -23.33
CA ILE A 336 38.11 -13.54 -22.63
C ILE A 336 37.13 -14.61 -23.13
N ASN A 337 37.68 -15.67 -23.72
CA ASN A 337 36.93 -16.71 -24.42
C ASN A 337 36.87 -18.01 -23.60
N ASN A 338 36.09 -18.98 -24.07
CA ASN A 338 35.93 -20.27 -23.41
C ASN A 338 37.17 -21.16 -23.60
N ASP A 339 37.33 -22.18 -22.75
CA ASP A 339 38.47 -23.12 -22.78
C ASP A 339 38.61 -23.91 -24.08
N ALA A 340 37.54 -23.99 -24.88
CA ALA A 340 37.54 -24.68 -26.17
C ALA A 340 37.93 -23.78 -27.35
N ASP A 341 38.09 -22.46 -27.15
CA ASP A 341 38.40 -21.53 -28.23
C ASP A 341 39.90 -21.50 -28.56
N THR A 342 40.21 -21.13 -29.81
CA THR A 342 41.59 -21.06 -30.31
C THR A 342 42.47 -20.14 -29.49
N TYR A 343 41.91 -19.01 -29.01
CA TYR A 343 42.57 -18.05 -28.14
C TYR A 343 41.68 -17.77 -26.93
N GLN A 344 42.15 -18.12 -25.73
CA GLN A 344 41.43 -17.79 -24.48
C GLN A 344 41.43 -16.29 -24.18
N MET A 345 42.41 -15.54 -24.71
CA MET A 345 42.48 -14.08 -24.60
C MET A 345 42.83 -13.49 -25.96
N GLU A 346 42.03 -12.54 -26.42
CA GLU A 346 42.28 -11.80 -27.65
C GLU A 346 42.24 -10.29 -27.37
N VAL A 347 43.19 -9.56 -27.97
CA VAL A 347 43.35 -8.12 -27.81
C VAL A 347 43.26 -7.49 -29.20
N PHE A 348 42.31 -6.57 -29.37
CA PHE A 348 42.21 -5.80 -30.60
C PHE A 348 43.13 -4.57 -30.52
N GLY A 349 44.15 -4.58 -31.36
CA GLY A 349 45.21 -3.57 -31.40
C GLY A 349 46.52 -4.06 -30.80
N SER A 350 47.31 -3.13 -30.26
CA SER A 350 48.64 -3.45 -29.72
C SER A 350 48.56 -3.88 -28.26
N ALA A 351 49.11 -5.05 -27.95
CA ALA A 351 49.29 -5.54 -26.59
C ALA A 351 50.74 -5.36 -26.13
N LEU A 352 50.94 -4.86 -24.90
CA LEU A 352 52.25 -4.79 -24.25
C LEU A 352 52.30 -5.80 -23.10
N ALA A 353 53.02 -6.90 -23.30
CA ALA A 353 53.46 -7.76 -22.20
C ALA A 353 54.80 -7.23 -21.68
N SER A 354 54.77 -6.33 -20.69
CA SER A 354 55.96 -5.60 -20.20
C SER A 354 57.10 -6.51 -19.73
N GLY A 355 56.79 -7.73 -19.28
CA GLY A 355 57.76 -8.77 -18.91
C GLY A 355 57.87 -9.92 -19.93
N GLY A 356 57.23 -9.80 -21.09
CA GLY A 356 57.09 -10.86 -22.09
C GLY A 356 56.05 -11.93 -21.75
N THR A 357 55.84 -12.83 -22.69
CA THR A 357 55.01 -14.03 -22.57
C THR A 357 55.88 -15.23 -22.19
N TRP A 358 55.45 -16.00 -21.19
CA TRP A 358 56.14 -17.23 -20.77
C TRP A 358 55.33 -18.44 -21.24
N THR A 359 55.99 -19.35 -21.95
CA THR A 359 55.36 -20.60 -22.41
C THR A 359 55.95 -21.79 -21.66
N ASN A 360 55.09 -22.64 -21.12
CA ASN A 360 55.51 -23.89 -20.49
C ASN A 360 56.22 -24.79 -21.51
N SER A 361 57.45 -25.22 -21.18
CA SER A 361 58.31 -25.98 -22.10
C SER A 361 59.00 -27.18 -21.42
N ASP A 362 58.50 -27.59 -20.24
CA ASP A 362 59.01 -28.74 -19.46
C ASP A 362 58.85 -30.05 -20.26
N ALA A 363 59.85 -30.94 -20.19
CA ALA A 363 59.82 -32.24 -20.86
C ALA A 363 58.64 -33.13 -20.43
N LYS A 364 58.12 -32.96 -19.19
CA LYS A 364 56.94 -33.68 -18.70
C LYS A 364 55.63 -33.32 -19.42
N LEU A 365 55.61 -32.16 -20.07
CA LEU A 365 54.45 -31.65 -20.81
C LEU A 365 54.55 -31.96 -22.32
N LYS A 366 55.56 -32.74 -22.74
CA LYS A 366 55.85 -33.03 -24.15
C LYS A 366 55.94 -34.52 -24.40
N GLU A 367 55.35 -34.95 -25.51
CA GLU A 367 55.45 -36.29 -26.05
C GLU A 367 55.86 -36.23 -27.53
N ASN A 368 56.23 -37.37 -28.12
CA ASN A 368 56.63 -37.46 -29.55
C ASN A 368 57.76 -36.49 -29.95
N ILE A 369 58.76 -36.34 -29.07
CA ILE A 369 59.88 -35.43 -29.26
C ILE A 369 60.81 -35.95 -30.37
N ASN A 370 60.83 -35.26 -31.51
CA ASN A 370 61.72 -35.53 -32.64
C ASN A 370 62.63 -34.31 -32.88
N THR A 371 63.90 -34.56 -33.19
CA THR A 371 64.83 -33.50 -33.61
C THR A 371 64.43 -32.98 -35.00
N LEU A 372 64.58 -31.67 -35.23
CA LEU A 372 64.43 -31.11 -36.58
C LEU A 372 65.46 -31.74 -37.53
N GLY A 373 64.96 -32.35 -38.60
CA GLY A 373 65.76 -33.08 -39.58
C GLY A 373 66.58 -32.18 -40.50
N GLU A 374 67.39 -32.81 -41.35
CA GLU A 374 68.15 -32.15 -42.42
C GLU A 374 67.23 -31.49 -43.45
N GLY A 375 67.71 -30.44 -44.12
CA GLY A 375 66.93 -29.68 -45.10
C GLY A 375 66.08 -28.57 -44.47
N THR A 376 66.29 -28.26 -43.19
CA THR A 376 65.62 -27.11 -42.54
C THR A 376 66.10 -25.80 -43.15
N LEU A 377 67.38 -25.68 -43.50
CA LEU A 377 67.96 -24.53 -44.19
C LEU A 377 67.28 -24.29 -45.55
N ASP A 378 67.08 -25.35 -46.34
CA ASP A 378 66.45 -25.22 -47.67
C ASP A 378 65.01 -24.68 -47.58
N LYS A 379 64.26 -25.06 -46.54
CA LYS A 379 62.93 -24.51 -46.27
C LYS A 379 62.98 -23.04 -45.88
N VAL A 380 63.91 -22.66 -45.00
CA VAL A 380 64.09 -21.26 -44.58
C VAL A 380 64.49 -20.38 -45.78
N LEU A 381 65.32 -20.89 -46.69
CA LEU A 381 65.75 -20.16 -47.90
C LEU A 381 64.62 -19.87 -48.89
N LYS A 382 63.48 -20.58 -48.80
CA LYS A 382 62.29 -20.30 -49.62
C LYS A 382 61.37 -19.26 -49.00
N LEU A 383 61.57 -18.88 -47.74
CA LEU A 383 60.72 -17.89 -47.08
C LEU A 383 61.03 -16.50 -47.62
N ASN A 384 59.99 -15.67 -47.76
CA ASN A 384 60.11 -14.28 -48.21
C ASN A 384 59.78 -13.31 -47.06
N PRO A 385 60.78 -12.75 -46.36
CA PRO A 385 60.55 -11.62 -45.46
C PRO A 385 60.04 -10.41 -46.26
N THR A 386 58.95 -9.81 -45.81
CA THR A 386 58.29 -8.69 -46.52
C THR A 386 58.04 -7.51 -45.58
N SER A 387 58.00 -6.31 -46.15
CA SER A 387 57.47 -5.12 -45.48
C SER A 387 56.09 -4.78 -46.04
N TYR A 388 55.17 -4.44 -45.16
CA TYR A 388 53.78 -4.16 -45.52
C TYR A 388 53.16 -3.11 -44.58
N THR A 389 52.06 -2.51 -45.02
CA THR A 389 51.15 -1.73 -44.18
C THR A 389 49.79 -2.42 -44.16
N PHE A 390 49.09 -2.33 -43.03
CA PHE A 390 47.75 -2.89 -42.94
C PHE A 390 46.76 -2.05 -43.77
N LYS A 391 45.79 -2.74 -44.40
CA LYS A 391 44.69 -2.08 -45.09
C LYS A 391 43.90 -1.22 -44.10
N ARG A 392 43.46 -0.05 -44.56
CA ARG A 392 42.68 0.92 -43.78
C ARG A 392 41.19 0.90 -44.15
N SER A 393 40.75 -0.14 -44.85
CA SER A 393 39.35 -0.29 -45.19
C SER A 393 38.52 -0.37 -43.90
N PRO A 394 37.35 0.30 -43.83
CA PRO A 394 36.50 0.29 -42.63
C PRO A 394 36.14 -1.12 -42.15
N GLU A 395 36.09 -2.09 -43.07
CA GLU A 395 35.84 -3.51 -42.80
C GLU A 395 36.81 -4.16 -41.81
N TYR A 396 38.03 -3.63 -41.63
CA TYR A 396 39.02 -4.13 -40.66
C TYR A 396 39.28 -3.15 -39.51
N GLY A 397 38.51 -2.06 -39.41
CA GLY A 397 38.74 -1.00 -38.41
C GLY A 397 38.64 -1.50 -36.97
N PHE A 398 37.79 -2.50 -36.71
CA PHE A 398 37.59 -3.10 -35.38
C PHE A 398 38.84 -3.83 -34.86
N LEU A 399 39.74 -4.28 -35.74
CA LEU A 399 40.99 -4.93 -35.34
C LEU A 399 42.03 -3.96 -34.76
N ARG A 400 41.80 -2.64 -34.92
CA ARG A 400 42.67 -1.55 -34.42
C ARG A 400 44.15 -1.76 -34.79
N LEU A 401 44.38 -2.24 -36.02
CA LEU A 401 45.71 -2.53 -36.54
C LEU A 401 46.56 -1.26 -36.67
N SER A 402 47.87 -1.43 -36.48
CA SER A 402 48.85 -0.34 -36.56
C SER A 402 48.82 0.39 -37.90
N GLU A 403 49.04 1.70 -37.87
CA GLU A 403 49.24 2.55 -39.05
C GLU A 403 50.68 2.51 -39.56
N GLU A 404 51.61 2.09 -38.72
CA GLU A 404 53.03 2.11 -39.02
C GLU A 404 53.43 0.95 -39.96
N PRO A 405 54.47 1.14 -40.81
CA PRO A 405 55.05 0.06 -41.59
C PRO A 405 55.49 -1.12 -40.70
N GLN A 406 55.11 -2.33 -41.10
CA GLN A 406 55.45 -3.57 -40.42
C GLN A 406 56.47 -4.37 -41.26
N ILE A 407 57.20 -5.25 -40.58
CA ILE A 407 58.08 -6.25 -41.19
C ILE A 407 57.64 -7.61 -40.69
N GLY A 408 57.47 -8.57 -41.60
CA GLY A 408 57.04 -9.92 -41.25
C GLY A 408 56.97 -10.84 -42.45
N PHE A 409 56.03 -11.79 -42.41
CA PHE A 409 55.78 -12.76 -43.47
C PHE A 409 54.31 -12.74 -43.89
N ILE A 410 54.05 -13.17 -45.12
CA ILE A 410 52.71 -13.49 -45.58
C ILE A 410 52.35 -14.89 -45.09
N ALA A 411 51.30 -15.01 -44.27
CA ALA A 411 50.94 -16.25 -43.60
C ALA A 411 50.71 -17.42 -44.58
N GLN A 412 50.12 -17.14 -45.75
CA GLN A 412 49.83 -18.12 -46.80
C GLN A 412 51.10 -18.70 -47.44
N GLU A 413 52.17 -17.91 -47.53
CA GLU A 413 53.46 -18.40 -48.03
C GLU A 413 54.17 -19.25 -46.98
N LEU A 414 54.10 -18.80 -45.71
CA LEU A 414 54.71 -19.51 -44.59
C LEU A 414 54.08 -20.89 -44.35
N GLU A 415 52.76 -20.99 -44.51
CA GLU A 415 51.99 -22.22 -44.36
C GLU A 415 52.42 -23.34 -45.32
N GLN A 416 52.92 -23.00 -46.52
CA GLN A 416 53.37 -23.99 -47.51
C GLN A 416 54.58 -24.80 -47.02
N GLU A 417 55.48 -24.17 -46.26
CA GLU A 417 56.71 -24.81 -45.77
C GLU A 417 56.61 -25.21 -44.28
N PHE A 418 55.86 -24.44 -43.49
CA PHE A 418 55.66 -24.61 -42.05
C PHE A 418 54.18 -24.44 -41.66
N PRO A 419 53.30 -25.40 -42.01
CA PRO A 419 51.86 -25.29 -41.69
C PRO A 419 51.59 -25.23 -40.18
N GLN A 420 52.46 -25.82 -39.35
CA GLN A 420 52.26 -25.90 -37.90
C GLN A 420 52.42 -24.57 -37.14
N ILE A 421 52.89 -23.50 -37.79
CA ILE A 421 53.06 -22.17 -37.15
C ILE A 421 52.03 -21.15 -37.65
N VAL A 422 51.11 -21.56 -38.52
CA VAL A 422 50.04 -20.71 -39.05
C VAL A 422 48.72 -21.24 -38.52
N ASN A 423 47.89 -20.33 -38.00
CA ASN A 423 46.55 -20.64 -37.53
C ASN A 423 45.52 -19.82 -38.31
N THR A 424 44.40 -20.44 -38.66
CA THR A 424 43.29 -19.80 -39.37
C THR A 424 42.14 -19.65 -38.39
N THR A 425 41.72 -18.41 -38.15
CA THR A 425 40.64 -18.08 -37.22
C THR A 425 39.53 -17.33 -37.92
N ILE A 426 38.29 -17.68 -37.57
CA ILE A 426 37.12 -16.91 -37.95
C ILE A 426 36.99 -15.74 -37.00
N GLN A 427 37.00 -14.53 -37.54
CA GLN A 427 36.83 -13.31 -36.76
C GLN A 427 35.35 -12.91 -36.74
N THR A 428 34.80 -12.77 -35.54
CA THR A 428 33.44 -12.30 -35.29
C THR A 428 33.50 -10.89 -34.71
N ASP A 429 32.51 -10.06 -34.99
CA ASP A 429 32.47 -8.70 -34.48
C ASP A 429 32.02 -8.61 -33.00
N ALA A 430 31.83 -7.36 -32.54
CA ALA A 430 31.44 -7.04 -31.18
C ALA A 430 30.08 -7.63 -30.75
N ASP A 431 29.23 -8.08 -31.67
CA ASP A 431 27.90 -8.65 -31.40
C ASP A 431 27.85 -10.16 -31.69
N GLY A 432 28.96 -10.76 -32.13
CA GLY A 432 29.05 -12.18 -32.47
C GLY A 432 28.60 -12.50 -33.89
N GLU A 433 28.39 -11.48 -34.72
CA GLU A 433 28.04 -11.63 -36.13
C GLU A 433 29.32 -11.69 -36.99
N THR A 434 29.34 -12.56 -38.00
CA THR A 434 30.46 -12.67 -38.93
C THR A 434 30.48 -11.46 -39.84
N VAL A 435 31.42 -10.52 -39.65
CA VAL A 435 31.34 -9.22 -40.33
C VAL A 435 31.91 -9.22 -41.75
N VAL A 436 33.06 -9.84 -42.06
CA VAL A 436 33.57 -9.93 -43.45
C VAL A 436 34.56 -11.10 -43.59
N ASP A 437 34.60 -11.74 -44.79
CA ASP A 437 35.45 -12.84 -45.28
C ASP A 437 36.12 -13.71 -44.20
N HIS A 438 35.56 -14.90 -44.03
CA HIS A 438 35.44 -15.65 -42.77
C HIS A 438 36.76 -16.15 -42.13
N GLU A 439 37.94 -15.87 -42.67
CA GLU A 439 39.17 -16.53 -42.23
C GLU A 439 40.37 -15.58 -42.25
N LEU A 440 40.83 -15.17 -41.07
CA LEU A 440 42.12 -14.49 -40.91
C LEU A 440 43.19 -15.50 -40.49
N LYS A 441 44.37 -15.38 -41.10
CA LYS A 441 45.53 -16.19 -40.72
C LYS A 441 46.46 -15.42 -39.79
N SER A 442 46.91 -16.08 -38.74
CA SER A 442 47.83 -15.58 -37.74
C SER A 442 49.07 -16.48 -37.68
N VAL A 443 50.21 -15.90 -37.26
CA VAL A 443 51.51 -16.59 -37.29
C VAL A 443 52.12 -16.61 -35.89
N ASN A 444 52.55 -17.79 -35.45
CA ASN A 444 53.40 -17.95 -34.28
C ASN A 444 54.87 -17.68 -34.67
N TYR A 445 55.29 -16.42 -34.58
CA TYR A 445 56.67 -16.02 -34.89
C TYR A 445 57.71 -16.63 -33.94
N GLU A 446 57.35 -16.90 -32.69
CA GLU A 446 58.29 -17.50 -31.71
C GLU A 446 58.72 -18.91 -32.14
N ALA A 447 57.83 -19.66 -32.80
CA ALA A 447 58.13 -21.00 -33.30
C ALA A 447 59.19 -21.01 -34.42
N LEU A 448 59.47 -19.87 -35.07
CA LEU A 448 60.57 -19.76 -36.04
C LEU A 448 61.95 -19.75 -35.37
N VAL A 449 62.07 -19.37 -34.10
CA VAL A 449 63.37 -19.30 -33.40
C VAL A 449 64.12 -20.65 -33.43
N PRO A 450 63.52 -21.80 -33.04
CA PRO A 450 64.21 -23.10 -33.15
C PRO A 450 64.46 -23.55 -34.59
N VAL A 451 63.58 -23.19 -35.54
CA VAL A 451 63.76 -23.48 -36.98
C VAL A 451 64.98 -22.75 -37.53
N LEU A 452 65.08 -21.45 -37.26
CA LEU A 452 66.22 -20.62 -37.64
C LEU A 452 67.50 -21.10 -36.94
N THR A 453 67.42 -21.52 -35.68
CA THR A 453 68.55 -22.12 -34.95
C THR A 453 69.09 -23.34 -35.67
N LYS A 454 68.21 -24.26 -36.12
CA LYS A 454 68.62 -25.46 -36.87
C LYS A 454 69.17 -25.11 -38.26
N ALA A 455 68.55 -24.17 -38.98
CA ALA A 455 69.05 -23.70 -40.27
C ALA A 455 70.45 -23.10 -40.17
N ILE A 456 70.74 -22.32 -39.10
CA ILE A 456 72.08 -21.78 -38.83
C ILE A 456 73.08 -22.92 -38.54
N GLN A 457 72.67 -23.96 -37.81
CA GLN A 457 73.52 -25.13 -37.56
C GLN A 457 73.87 -25.87 -38.86
N GLU A 458 72.90 -26.07 -39.76
CA GLU A 458 73.13 -26.65 -41.09
C GLU A 458 74.04 -25.78 -41.95
N GLN A 459 73.79 -24.46 -41.97
CA GLN A 459 74.64 -23.50 -42.67
C GLN A 459 76.08 -23.54 -42.15
N GLN A 460 76.26 -23.62 -40.82
CA GLN A 460 77.58 -23.70 -40.21
C GLN A 460 78.34 -24.98 -40.59
N ALA A 461 77.63 -26.11 -40.70
CA ALA A 461 78.22 -27.37 -41.17
C ALA A 461 78.69 -27.27 -42.62
N LEU A 462 77.89 -26.66 -43.51
CA LEU A 462 78.28 -26.40 -44.90
C LEU A 462 79.51 -25.50 -44.99
N ILE A 463 79.59 -24.44 -44.18
CA ILE A 463 80.75 -23.55 -44.11
C ILE A 463 82.01 -24.31 -43.68
N GLN A 464 81.92 -25.17 -42.66
CA GLN A 464 83.06 -25.97 -42.20
C GLN A 464 83.53 -26.97 -43.27
N GLN A 465 82.58 -27.58 -43.99
CA GLN A 465 82.89 -28.48 -45.09
C GLN A 465 83.59 -27.74 -46.23
N GLN A 466 83.10 -26.54 -46.60
CA GLN A 466 83.73 -25.68 -47.59
C GLN A 466 85.13 -25.25 -47.16
N GLN A 467 85.32 -24.86 -45.89
CA GLN A 467 86.63 -24.46 -45.36
C GLN A 467 87.65 -25.61 -45.42
N THR A 468 87.24 -26.82 -45.01
CA THR A 468 88.09 -28.02 -45.09
C THR A 468 88.49 -28.32 -46.54
N LEU A 469 87.56 -28.17 -47.48
CA LEU A 469 87.84 -28.34 -48.90
C LEU A 469 88.83 -27.29 -49.41
N ILE A 470 88.65 -26.02 -49.04
CA ILE A 470 89.57 -24.92 -49.40
C ILE A 470 90.98 -25.19 -48.86
N GLU A 471 91.12 -25.61 -47.61
CA GLU A 471 92.42 -25.95 -47.01
C GLU A 471 93.09 -27.12 -47.74
N SER A 472 92.32 -28.16 -48.09
CA SER A 472 92.83 -29.28 -48.88
C SER A 472 93.26 -28.85 -50.29
N LEU A 473 92.52 -27.94 -50.92
CA LEU A 473 92.84 -27.41 -52.25
C LEU A 473 94.08 -26.52 -52.21
N ASP A 474 94.20 -25.65 -51.20
CA ASP A 474 95.38 -24.79 -50.97
C ASP A 474 96.64 -25.63 -50.71
N ALA A 475 96.54 -26.67 -49.87
CA ALA A 475 97.65 -27.60 -49.64
C ALA A 475 98.10 -28.29 -50.94
N ARG A 476 97.14 -28.67 -51.80
CA ARG A 476 97.43 -29.28 -53.10
C ARG A 476 98.05 -28.29 -54.09
N LEU A 477 97.58 -27.03 -54.13
CA LEU A 477 98.17 -25.98 -54.96
C LEU A 477 99.62 -25.68 -54.55
N LYS A 478 99.89 -25.52 -53.25
CA LYS A 478 101.26 -25.33 -52.73
C LYS A 478 102.22 -26.48 -53.07
N ALA A 479 101.70 -27.70 -53.20
CA ALA A 479 102.49 -28.85 -53.62
C ALA A 479 102.79 -28.85 -55.14
N LEU A 480 101.98 -28.18 -55.95
CA LEU A 480 102.13 -28.09 -57.41
C LEU A 480 102.92 -26.86 -57.88
N GLU A 481 102.99 -25.80 -57.07
CA GLU A 481 103.74 -24.56 -57.37
C GLU A 481 105.21 -24.60 -56.91
N LYS A 482 105.65 -25.71 -56.30
CA LYS A 482 107.06 -26.04 -56.02
C LYS A 482 107.62 -26.93 -57.13
#